data_AF-A0A423VA96-F1
#
_entry.id   AF-A0A423VA96-F1
#
_cell.length_a   1.000
_cell.length_b   1.000
_cell.length_c   1.000
_cell.angle_alpha   90.00
_cell.angle_beta   90.00
_cell.angle_gamma   90.00
#
_symmetry.space_group_name_H-M   'P 1'
#
loop_
_entity.id
_entity.type
_entity.pdbx_description
1 polymer ?
#
loop_
_entity_poly.entity_id
_entity_poly.type
_entity_poly.pdbx_seq_one_letter_code
_entity_poly.pdbx_strand_id
1 'polypeptide(L)'
;MRKLFLLPSPASNSSQLRQALLCSGPHAPHTSPCHSSSRPERVRPRPFSSSTGRASTTKEAPVSGRDEGSSSSSSSKPYASRLDGQEHHRQQDDDRTNPVSLPKLPYRFETGISLFAKRTPRPFPPPFLSPPSVSFSDPLSTHHQSRDRRPKVNGELIKGWTNGDDAVFASDYFICANDGVGAWSSRPRGHAGLWARLILHFWASAMNQDAVRRRRPDEPPYVPDTIAYLQRAYDQTVQATAEPDWQGTTTATGAQLFYELLDDAELARNGATTERDGVAPVLYVTNLGDSQVMVVRPSSGEMLFKTTEQWHWFDCPRQLGTNSPDTPVQNAVLDKVHIKEGDVVLALSDGVIDNLWSHEIAENVSNSLQRWQAGEAGKGPRYRAKTGGSGAMAFAAEELMLAAKKIALDPFAESPFMERAIEEGLPSEGAQVDGVED
;
A
#
# COMPACT_ATOMS: atom_id res chain seq x y z
N MET A 1 26.36 0.61 59.38
CA MET A 1 26.68 2.04 59.13
C MET A 1 26.43 2.32 57.65
N ARG A 2 25.54 3.30 57.37
CA ARG A 2 25.29 4.07 56.12
C ARG A 2 24.97 3.29 54.82
N LYS A 3 23.89 3.56 54.07
CA LYS A 3 22.57 4.19 54.26
C LYS A 3 21.78 3.88 52.96
N LEU A 4 20.60 3.27 53.06
CA LEU A 4 19.59 3.25 51.99
C LEU A 4 19.09 4.68 51.71
N PHE A 5 18.68 4.96 50.47
CA PHE A 5 17.48 5.77 50.21
C PHE A 5 16.74 5.28 48.95
N LEU A 6 15.43 5.14 49.12
CA LEU A 6 14.40 4.81 48.15
C LEU A 6 13.98 6.04 47.31
N LEU A 7 13.49 5.72 46.10
CA LEU A 7 12.52 6.35 45.18
C LEU A 7 11.79 7.65 45.62
N PRO A 8 11.35 8.50 44.65
CA PRO A 8 9.99 8.32 44.11
C PRO A 8 9.81 8.62 42.60
N SER A 9 8.90 7.89 41.96
CA SER A 9 7.97 8.40 40.93
C SER A 9 6.62 8.67 41.65
N PRO A 10 5.59 9.41 41.14
CA PRO A 10 5.22 9.60 39.72
C PRO A 10 4.54 10.95 39.36
N ALA A 11 3.97 11.02 38.13
CA ALA A 11 2.97 11.98 37.62
C ALA A 11 3.47 13.39 37.28
N SER A 12 2.92 14.18 36.35
CA SER A 12 1.98 14.05 35.22
C SER A 12 2.00 15.44 34.57
N ASN A 13 1.62 15.52 33.29
CA ASN A 13 1.18 16.72 32.57
C ASN A 13 2.22 17.61 31.87
N SER A 14 2.14 17.50 30.55
CA SER A 14 2.43 18.46 29.49
C SER A 14 1.77 19.84 29.71
N SER A 15 2.56 20.87 30.00
CA SER A 15 2.27 22.29 29.70
C SER A 15 3.28 23.24 30.40
N GLN A 16 4.58 23.14 30.14
CA GLN A 16 5.53 24.17 30.63
C GLN A 16 6.92 24.22 29.94
N LEU A 17 6.98 24.00 28.62
CA LEU A 17 8.22 24.21 27.84
C LEU A 17 8.01 25.14 26.62
N ARG A 18 7.11 26.12 26.74
CA ARG A 18 6.87 27.16 25.71
C ARG A 18 7.11 28.60 26.18
N GLN A 19 7.97 28.82 27.17
CA GLN A 19 8.19 30.17 27.71
C GLN A 19 9.63 30.44 28.20
N ALA A 20 10.65 30.00 27.46
CA ALA A 20 12.05 30.25 27.83
C ALA A 20 13.01 30.63 26.66
N LEU A 21 12.50 31.10 25.51
CA LEU A 21 13.36 31.55 24.40
C LEU A 21 13.04 32.96 23.83
N LEU A 22 12.32 33.78 24.60
CA LEU A 22 12.18 35.21 24.33
C LEU A 22 12.94 35.97 25.42
N CYS A 23 14.17 36.41 25.13
CA CYS A 23 14.86 37.59 25.67
C CYS A 23 16.38 37.43 25.55
N SER A 24 16.97 37.86 24.43
CA SER A 24 18.27 38.56 24.45
C SER A 24 18.65 39.10 23.07
N GLY A 25 18.78 40.41 22.98
CA GLY A 25 19.64 41.12 22.03
C GLY A 25 20.10 42.42 22.72
N PRO A 26 20.86 43.31 22.06
CA PRO A 26 21.81 43.11 20.95
C PRO A 26 23.20 43.70 21.29
N HIS A 27 24.26 43.32 20.56
CA HIS A 27 25.42 44.20 20.31
C HIS A 27 26.26 43.70 19.13
N ALA A 28 26.43 44.56 18.12
CA ALA A 28 27.43 44.55 17.04
C ALA A 28 28.51 45.63 17.37
N PRO A 29 29.64 45.88 16.63
CA PRO A 29 29.86 45.59 15.20
C PRO A 29 31.32 45.31 14.69
N HIS A 30 31.41 45.10 13.35
CA HIS A 30 32.52 45.30 12.39
C HIS A 30 33.74 44.35 12.34
N THR A 31 33.94 43.69 11.18
CA THR A 31 34.85 44.09 10.08
C THR A 31 34.92 43.04 8.96
N SER A 32 34.90 43.50 7.70
CA SER A 32 35.23 42.74 6.47
C SER A 32 36.60 43.18 5.93
N PRO A 33 37.24 42.42 5.03
CA PRO A 33 37.39 42.95 3.67
C PRO A 33 37.28 41.93 2.52
N CYS A 34 37.10 42.50 1.32
CA CYS A 34 36.77 41.94 0.01
C CYS A 34 37.93 41.28 -0.76
N HIS A 35 37.60 40.48 -1.80
CA HIS A 35 38.20 40.45 -3.16
C HIS A 35 37.38 39.48 -4.07
N SER A 36 36.58 39.94 -5.07
CA SER A 36 36.84 40.01 -6.54
C SER A 36 37.39 38.72 -7.17
N SER A 37 36.97 38.13 -8.30
CA SER A 37 36.14 38.41 -9.50
C SER A 37 35.95 37.01 -10.18
N SER A 38 35.04 36.68 -11.11
CA SER A 38 34.74 37.26 -12.43
C SER A 38 33.61 36.47 -13.11
N ARG A 39 32.77 37.21 -13.87
CA ARG A 39 31.64 36.79 -14.72
C ARG A 39 32.13 36.46 -16.14
N PRO A 40 31.32 35.76 -16.98
CA PRO A 40 30.91 36.42 -18.22
C PRO A 40 29.41 36.27 -18.55
N GLU A 41 28.87 37.34 -19.17
CA GLU A 41 27.60 37.42 -19.92
C GLU A 41 27.70 36.57 -21.21
N ARG A 42 26.68 36.24 -22.02
CA ARG A 42 25.43 36.87 -22.51
C ARG A 42 24.76 35.75 -23.38
N VAL A 43 23.46 35.59 -23.59
CA VAL A 43 22.57 36.34 -24.51
C VAL A 43 21.18 35.66 -24.45
N ARG A 44 20.10 36.45 -24.34
CA ARG A 44 18.74 36.09 -24.75
C ARG A 44 18.39 36.87 -26.03
N PRO A 45 17.56 36.36 -26.95
CA PRO A 45 16.78 37.21 -27.84
C PRO A 45 15.32 37.33 -27.38
N ARG A 46 14.76 38.51 -27.66
CA ARG A 46 13.39 38.99 -27.43
C ARG A 46 12.48 38.71 -28.65
N PRO A 47 11.15 38.87 -28.53
CA PRO A 47 10.16 38.46 -29.53
C PRO A 47 9.92 39.51 -30.61
N PHE A 48 9.38 39.09 -31.74
CA PHE A 48 8.87 39.95 -32.82
C PHE A 48 7.36 39.77 -33.02
N SER A 49 6.68 40.87 -33.31
CA SER A 49 5.25 41.00 -33.57
C SER A 49 4.99 41.64 -34.94
N SER A 50 3.73 41.48 -35.41
CA SER A 50 3.04 42.17 -36.53
C SER A 50 3.37 41.66 -37.95
N SER A 51 2.48 41.56 -38.95
CA SER A 51 1.11 42.08 -39.17
C SER A 51 0.42 41.44 -40.40
N THR A 52 -0.92 41.34 -40.36
CA THR A 52 -1.95 41.57 -41.42
C THR A 52 -1.97 40.86 -42.79
N GLY A 53 -3.15 40.32 -43.12
CA GLY A 53 -3.67 40.13 -44.48
C GLY A 53 -5.11 39.58 -44.47
N ARG A 54 -6.06 40.24 -45.17
CA ARG A 54 -7.53 40.11 -45.08
C ARG A 54 -8.11 39.86 -46.49
N ALA A 55 -9.17 39.03 -46.62
CA ALA A 55 -10.31 39.08 -47.61
C ALA A 55 -10.96 37.66 -47.74
N SER A 56 -12.19 37.37 -47.29
CA SER A 56 -13.55 37.60 -47.85
C SER A 56 -13.82 36.89 -49.20
N THR A 57 -14.78 35.96 -49.34
CA THR A 57 -16.22 36.16 -49.71
C THR A 57 -16.90 34.77 -49.86
N THR A 58 -17.97 34.40 -49.14
CA THR A 58 -19.46 34.50 -49.34
C THR A 58 -20.17 33.52 -50.30
N LYS A 59 -21.39 33.12 -49.87
CA LYS A 59 -22.60 32.60 -50.58
C LYS A 59 -22.74 31.07 -50.68
N GLU A 60 -23.91 30.42 -50.56
CA GLU A 60 -25.33 30.80 -50.33
C GLU A 60 -26.12 29.49 -49.99
N ALA A 61 -27.26 29.61 -49.31
CA ALA A 61 -28.27 28.54 -49.10
C ALA A 61 -29.22 28.41 -50.32
N PRO A 62 -30.16 27.44 -50.36
CA PRO A 62 -31.51 27.73 -49.84
C PRO A 62 -32.30 26.55 -49.22
N VAL A 63 -33.51 26.90 -48.78
CA VAL A 63 -34.50 26.27 -47.88
C VAL A 63 -35.64 25.55 -48.63
N SER A 64 -36.28 24.54 -48.01
CA SER A 64 -37.75 24.28 -47.89
C SER A 64 -38.00 22.81 -47.52
N GLY A 65 -39.01 22.36 -46.75
CA GLY A 65 -40.06 22.97 -45.94
C GLY A 65 -41.07 21.90 -45.45
N ARG A 66 -41.81 22.21 -44.37
CA ARG A 66 -43.09 21.64 -43.84
C ARG A 66 -43.11 20.23 -43.20
N ASP A 67 -43.56 20.12 -41.94
CA ASP A 67 -44.97 19.86 -41.57
C ASP A 67 -45.23 20.04 -40.05
N GLU A 68 -46.49 20.32 -39.71
CA GLU A 68 -47.01 20.76 -38.41
C GLU A 68 -47.42 19.60 -37.45
N GLY A 69 -47.34 19.89 -36.15
CA GLY A 69 -48.41 19.65 -35.18
C GLY A 69 -48.56 18.27 -34.51
N SER A 70 -48.24 18.18 -33.21
CA SER A 70 -49.13 17.59 -32.18
C SER A 70 -48.47 17.61 -30.79
N SER A 71 -49.28 17.98 -29.81
CA SER A 71 -49.06 18.09 -28.37
C SER A 71 -48.55 16.82 -27.67
N SER A 72 -47.68 16.96 -26.67
CA SER A 72 -47.92 16.45 -25.31
C SER A 72 -46.76 16.77 -24.35
N SER A 73 -47.16 17.02 -23.11
CA SER A 73 -46.36 17.30 -21.92
C SER A 73 -45.17 16.36 -21.70
N SER A 74 -43.99 16.90 -21.39
CA SER A 74 -42.97 16.14 -20.66
C SER A 74 -42.22 17.01 -19.66
N SER A 75 -42.07 16.43 -18.47
CA SER A 75 -41.48 16.99 -17.28
C SER A 75 -39.98 17.17 -17.42
N SER A 76 -39.49 18.29 -16.88
CA SER A 76 -38.09 18.61 -16.70
C SER A 76 -37.41 17.65 -15.71
N LYS A 77 -36.35 16.98 -16.17
CA LYS A 77 -35.27 16.44 -15.33
C LYS A 77 -33.92 16.74 -16.00
N PRO A 78 -32.99 17.43 -15.33
CA PRO A 78 -31.65 17.61 -15.87
C PRO A 78 -30.78 16.39 -15.58
N TYR A 79 -30.02 16.05 -16.61
CA TYR A 79 -28.78 15.29 -16.69
C TYR A 79 -28.05 15.04 -15.34
N ALA A 80 -28.08 13.80 -14.85
CA ALA A 80 -27.14 13.28 -13.88
C ALA A 80 -26.16 12.36 -14.62
N SER A 81 -24.90 12.75 -14.64
CA SER A 81 -23.78 11.96 -15.15
C SER A 81 -23.66 10.66 -14.36
N ARG A 82 -23.82 9.53 -15.06
CA ARG A 82 -23.47 8.20 -14.57
C ARG A 82 -21.96 8.13 -14.42
N LEU A 83 -21.48 8.09 -13.18
CA LEU A 83 -20.22 7.44 -12.85
C LEU A 83 -20.56 5.95 -12.71
N ASP A 84 -20.38 5.21 -13.80
CA ASP A 84 -20.51 3.76 -13.79
C ASP A 84 -19.38 3.18 -12.94
N GLY A 85 -19.76 2.56 -11.81
CA GLY A 85 -18.89 1.68 -11.04
C GLY A 85 -18.54 0.46 -11.89
N GLN A 86 -17.28 0.32 -12.27
CA GLN A 86 -16.78 -0.93 -12.79
C GLN A 86 -16.73 -1.95 -11.65
N GLU A 87 -17.62 -2.94 -11.71
CA GLU A 87 -17.56 -4.14 -10.87
C GLU A 87 -16.19 -4.83 -11.06
N HIS A 88 -15.39 -4.84 -10.00
CA HIS A 88 -14.12 -5.55 -9.98
C HIS A 88 -14.38 -7.06 -10.07
N HIS A 89 -14.01 -7.64 -11.22
CA HIS A 89 -14.28 -9.04 -11.53
C HIS A 89 -13.42 -10.01 -10.71
N ARG A 90 -14.14 -10.92 -10.05
CA ARG A 90 -13.76 -12.16 -9.36
C ARG A 90 -12.39 -12.75 -9.74
N GLN A 91 -11.52 -12.95 -8.75
CA GLN A 91 -10.56 -14.05 -8.74
C GLN A 91 -11.16 -15.22 -7.95
N GLN A 92 -11.74 -16.18 -8.67
CA GLN A 92 -11.78 -17.56 -8.20
C GLN A 92 -10.39 -18.15 -8.41
N ASP A 93 -9.92 -18.94 -7.44
CA ASP A 93 -8.88 -19.96 -7.61
C ASP A 93 -9.37 -21.08 -8.58
N ASP A 94 -9.88 -20.70 -9.75
CA ASP A 94 -10.09 -21.63 -10.87
C ASP A 94 -8.74 -21.82 -11.55
N ASP A 95 -7.84 -22.42 -10.79
CA ASP A 95 -6.57 -22.94 -11.26
C ASP A 95 -6.88 -24.21 -12.09
N ARG A 96 -6.82 -24.10 -13.41
CA ARG A 96 -6.81 -25.28 -14.30
C ARG A 96 -5.44 -25.96 -14.33
N THR A 97 -4.47 -25.47 -13.58
CA THR A 97 -3.34 -26.26 -13.09
C THR A 97 -3.67 -26.77 -11.69
N ASN A 98 -3.28 -28.00 -11.33
CA ASN A 98 -3.57 -28.50 -9.98
C ASN A 98 -2.92 -27.55 -8.96
N PRO A 99 -3.70 -26.82 -8.12
CA PRO A 99 -3.09 -25.94 -7.14
C PRO A 99 -2.27 -26.81 -6.20
N VAL A 100 -0.97 -26.51 -6.10
CA VAL A 100 -0.11 -27.18 -5.13
C VAL A 100 -0.65 -26.81 -3.76
N SER A 101 -1.33 -27.78 -3.11
CA SER A 101 -1.93 -27.57 -1.81
C SER A 101 -0.82 -27.28 -0.78
N LEU A 102 -0.83 -26.09 -0.20
CA LEU A 102 0.06 -25.76 0.91
C LEU A 102 -0.18 -26.72 2.08
N PRO A 103 0.85 -27.05 2.87
CA PRO A 103 0.66 -27.81 4.09
C PRO A 103 -0.33 -27.06 4.98
N LYS A 104 -1.28 -27.80 5.58
CA LYS A 104 -2.18 -27.22 6.58
C LYS A 104 -1.38 -26.96 7.86
N LEU A 105 -1.12 -25.70 8.14
CA LEU A 105 -0.47 -25.30 9.38
C LEU A 105 -1.50 -25.25 10.53
N PRO A 106 -1.07 -25.35 11.80
CA PRO A 106 -1.98 -25.30 12.95
C PRO A 106 -2.77 -23.98 13.04
N TYR A 107 -2.18 -22.89 12.56
CA TYR A 107 -2.76 -21.56 12.57
C TYR A 107 -2.90 -21.02 11.15
N ARG A 108 -3.94 -20.23 10.92
CA ARG A 108 -4.15 -19.47 9.68
C ARG A 108 -4.70 -18.09 10.00
N PHE A 109 -4.50 -17.16 9.09
CA PHE A 109 -5.21 -15.89 9.12
C PHE A 109 -6.67 -16.07 8.75
N GLU A 110 -7.53 -15.33 9.44
CA GLU A 110 -8.75 -14.80 8.84
C GLU A 110 -8.38 -13.45 8.22
N THR A 111 -8.67 -13.23 6.94
CA THR A 111 -8.19 -12.02 6.25
C THR A 111 -9.33 -11.14 5.77
N GLY A 112 -9.06 -9.83 5.71
CA GLY A 112 -9.88 -8.82 5.07
C GLY A 112 -8.99 -7.86 4.31
N ILE A 113 -9.50 -7.31 3.21
CA ILE A 113 -8.81 -6.31 2.39
C ILE A 113 -9.79 -5.17 2.16
N SER A 114 -9.33 -3.94 2.36
CA SER A 114 -10.01 -2.71 1.98
C SER A 114 -9.02 -1.81 1.27
N LEU A 115 -9.48 -1.07 0.26
CA LEU A 115 -8.64 -0.36 -0.70
C LEU A 115 -9.30 0.96 -1.09
N PHE A 116 -8.51 2.02 -1.22
CA PHE A 116 -8.97 3.30 -1.75
C PHE A 116 -7.90 4.02 -2.58
N ALA A 117 -8.00 3.88 -3.90
CA ALA A 117 -7.09 4.58 -4.79
C ALA A 117 -7.47 6.07 -4.97
N LYS A 118 -6.52 6.98 -4.74
CA LYS A 118 -6.64 8.41 -5.13
C LYS A 118 -6.83 8.60 -6.63
N ARG A 119 -6.27 7.69 -7.44
CA ARG A 119 -6.32 7.73 -8.90
C ARG A 119 -6.51 6.34 -9.49
N THR A 120 -7.07 6.30 -10.69
CA THR A 120 -7.25 5.04 -11.41
C THR A 120 -5.90 4.39 -11.71
N PRO A 121 -5.71 3.09 -11.39
CA PRO A 121 -4.48 2.37 -11.72
C PRO A 121 -4.14 2.48 -13.20
N ARG A 122 -2.86 2.67 -13.51
CA ARG A 122 -2.39 2.56 -14.89
C ARG A 122 -2.55 1.10 -15.35
N PRO A 123 -3.24 0.82 -16.48
CA PRO A 123 -3.36 -0.54 -16.98
C PRO A 123 -1.97 -1.18 -17.17
N PHE A 124 -1.83 -2.45 -16.79
CA PHE A 124 -0.58 -3.15 -17.04
C PHE A 124 -0.32 -3.24 -18.55
N PRO A 125 0.93 -3.06 -18.97
CA PRO A 125 1.29 -3.17 -20.37
C PRO A 125 1.32 -4.64 -20.81
N PRO A 126 1.32 -4.93 -22.12
CA PRO A 126 1.72 -6.24 -22.62
C PRO A 126 3.14 -6.62 -22.15
N PRO A 127 3.42 -7.90 -21.87
CA PRO A 127 2.54 -9.06 -22.03
C PRO A 127 1.57 -9.31 -20.86
N PHE A 128 1.63 -8.51 -19.78
CA PHE A 128 0.90 -8.75 -18.55
C PHE A 128 -0.61 -8.61 -18.69
N LEU A 129 -1.07 -7.61 -19.45
CA LEU A 129 -2.45 -7.49 -19.89
C LEU A 129 -2.49 -7.26 -21.40
N SER A 130 -3.35 -8.02 -22.09
CA SER A 130 -3.61 -7.83 -23.51
C SER A 130 -4.97 -7.18 -23.71
N PRO A 131 -5.09 -6.01 -24.35
CA PRO A 131 -6.39 -5.44 -24.68
C PRO A 131 -7.17 -6.38 -25.63
N PRO A 132 -8.52 -6.31 -25.64
CA PRO A 132 -9.30 -7.01 -26.66
C PRO A 132 -8.80 -6.63 -28.05
N SER A 133 -8.70 -7.62 -28.93
CA SER A 133 -8.39 -7.39 -30.34
C SER A 133 -9.55 -6.57 -30.92
N VAL A 134 -9.26 -5.35 -31.38
CA VAL A 134 -10.22 -4.47 -32.05
C VAL A 134 -10.16 -4.62 -33.57
N SER A 135 -9.42 -5.62 -34.06
CA SER A 135 -9.15 -5.81 -35.49
C SER A 135 -10.03 -6.92 -36.07
N PHE A 136 -10.84 -6.58 -37.06
CA PHE A 136 -11.71 -7.52 -37.79
C PHE A 136 -10.92 -8.51 -38.68
N SER A 137 -9.60 -8.32 -38.84
CA SER A 137 -8.72 -9.18 -39.64
C SER A 137 -7.84 -10.12 -38.81
N ASP A 138 -8.03 -10.17 -37.49
CA ASP A 138 -7.37 -11.15 -36.63
C ASP A 138 -8.01 -12.52 -36.90
N PRO A 139 -7.27 -13.54 -37.39
CA PRO A 139 -7.85 -14.78 -37.88
C PRO A 139 -8.72 -15.44 -36.81
N LEU A 140 -9.90 -15.90 -37.24
CA LEU A 140 -10.98 -16.53 -36.47
C LEU A 140 -10.60 -17.78 -35.63
N SER A 141 -9.31 -18.08 -35.43
CA SER A 141 -8.84 -19.26 -34.69
C SER A 141 -8.67 -19.04 -33.18
N THR A 142 -8.85 -17.82 -32.65
CA THR A 142 -8.74 -17.55 -31.20
C THR A 142 -10.06 -17.66 -30.44
N HIS A 143 -11.16 -18.04 -31.12
CA HIS A 143 -12.50 -18.16 -30.54
C HIS A 143 -12.66 -19.22 -29.43
N HIS A 144 -11.65 -20.07 -29.19
CA HIS A 144 -11.70 -21.12 -28.15
C HIS A 144 -11.03 -20.75 -26.82
N GLN A 145 -10.29 -19.65 -26.74
CA GLN A 145 -9.80 -19.16 -25.46
C GLN A 145 -10.80 -18.16 -24.92
N SER A 146 -11.68 -18.59 -24.01
CA SER A 146 -12.42 -17.68 -23.15
C SER A 146 -11.40 -16.74 -22.51
N ARG A 147 -11.32 -15.48 -23.00
CA ARG A 147 -10.29 -14.51 -22.64
C ARG A 147 -10.46 -14.13 -21.17
N ASP A 148 -9.84 -14.91 -20.31
CA ASP A 148 -9.55 -14.52 -18.95
C ASP A 148 -8.67 -13.27 -19.04
N ARG A 149 -9.27 -12.11 -18.76
CA ARG A 149 -8.62 -10.78 -18.85
C ARG A 149 -7.76 -10.48 -17.64
N ARG A 150 -7.61 -11.43 -16.71
CA ARG A 150 -6.76 -11.28 -15.54
C ARG A 150 -5.29 -11.22 -15.95
N PRO A 151 -4.48 -10.39 -15.28
CA PRO A 151 -3.09 -10.23 -15.63
C PRO A 151 -2.30 -11.53 -15.41
N LYS A 152 -1.35 -11.82 -16.30
CA LYS A 152 -0.51 -13.03 -16.24
C LYS A 152 0.97 -12.73 -16.37
N VAL A 153 1.78 -13.55 -15.72
CA VAL A 153 3.24 -13.58 -15.89
C VAL A 153 3.69 -15.04 -15.88
N ASN A 154 4.60 -15.42 -16.78
CA ASN A 154 5.07 -16.81 -16.93
C ASN A 154 3.95 -17.86 -17.10
N GLY A 155 2.78 -17.45 -17.64
CA GLY A 155 1.61 -18.31 -17.81
C GLY A 155 0.70 -18.41 -16.58
N GLU A 156 1.13 -17.91 -15.43
CA GLU A 156 0.39 -17.90 -14.18
C GLU A 156 -0.36 -16.57 -13.98
N LEU A 157 -1.45 -16.60 -13.21
CA LEU A 157 -2.17 -15.39 -12.83
C LEU A 157 -1.36 -14.58 -11.82
N ILE A 158 -1.25 -13.27 -12.06
CA ILE A 158 -0.60 -12.36 -11.11
C ILE A 158 -1.50 -12.22 -9.88
N LYS A 159 -0.94 -12.52 -8.70
CA LYS A 159 -1.66 -12.62 -7.42
C LYS A 159 -1.96 -11.26 -6.78
N GLY A 160 -3.01 -11.20 -5.96
CA GLY A 160 -3.38 -10.08 -5.06
C GLY A 160 -4.46 -9.13 -5.61
N TRP A 161 -4.56 -7.90 -5.06
CA TRP A 161 -5.31 -6.72 -5.59
C TRP A 161 -4.44 -5.47 -5.85
N THR A 162 -4.65 -4.76 -6.96
CA THR A 162 -3.94 -3.50 -7.30
C THR A 162 -4.85 -2.33 -6.97
N ASN A 163 -4.31 -1.29 -6.36
CA ASN A 163 -5.03 -0.10 -5.93
C ASN A 163 -4.19 1.15 -6.19
N GLY A 164 -4.54 1.94 -7.20
CA GLY A 164 -3.66 3.01 -7.67
C GLY A 164 -2.35 2.42 -8.19
N ASP A 165 -1.23 2.88 -7.65
CA ASP A 165 0.10 2.32 -7.84
C ASP A 165 0.51 1.32 -6.74
N ASP A 166 -0.36 1.04 -5.77
CA ASP A 166 -0.15 0.04 -4.72
C ASP A 166 -0.62 -1.36 -5.10
N ALA A 167 -0.15 -2.34 -4.33
CA ALA A 167 -0.61 -3.71 -4.39
C ALA A 167 -0.70 -4.37 -3.01
N VAL A 168 -1.80 -5.08 -2.77
CA VAL A 168 -2.03 -5.85 -1.54
C VAL A 168 -2.34 -7.31 -1.83
N PHE A 169 -1.98 -8.20 -0.90
CA PHE A 169 -2.28 -9.64 -0.98
C PHE A 169 -2.53 -10.19 0.40
N ALA A 170 -3.45 -11.13 0.48
CA ALA A 170 -3.76 -11.86 1.68
C ALA A 170 -4.10 -13.31 1.35
N SER A 171 -3.62 -14.21 2.20
CA SER A 171 -3.85 -15.65 2.16
C SER A 171 -3.84 -16.19 3.59
N ASP A 172 -4.12 -17.48 3.74
CA ASP A 172 -4.12 -18.16 5.05
C ASP A 172 -2.81 -18.00 5.83
N TYR A 173 -1.67 -17.80 5.15
CA TYR A 173 -0.34 -17.79 5.80
C TYR A 173 0.54 -16.58 5.46
N PHE A 174 0.06 -15.66 4.63
CA PHE A 174 0.83 -14.49 4.24
C PHE A 174 -0.07 -13.32 3.87
N ILE A 175 0.26 -12.14 4.42
CA ILE A 175 -0.30 -10.86 4.02
C ILE A 175 0.83 -9.90 3.65
N CYS A 176 0.59 -9.00 2.71
CA CYS A 176 1.54 -7.95 2.35
C CYS A 176 0.87 -6.75 1.70
N ALA A 177 1.51 -5.60 1.85
CA ALA A 177 1.20 -4.34 1.18
C ALA A 177 2.50 -3.78 0.58
N ASN A 178 2.46 -3.47 -0.70
CA ASN A 178 3.57 -2.86 -1.42
C ASN A 178 3.07 -1.53 -1.99
N ASP A 179 3.77 -0.47 -1.62
CA ASP A 179 3.45 0.90 -2.04
C ASP A 179 4.26 1.26 -3.27
N GLY A 180 3.60 1.60 -4.37
CA GLY A 180 4.29 1.91 -5.62
C GLY A 180 4.51 3.40 -5.78
N VAL A 181 5.76 3.83 -5.98
CA VAL A 181 6.07 5.27 -6.05
C VAL A 181 5.40 5.93 -7.25
N GLY A 182 4.41 6.76 -6.94
CA GLY A 182 3.47 7.26 -7.93
C GLY A 182 4.06 8.11 -9.04
N ALA A 183 5.20 8.76 -8.80
CA ALA A 183 5.91 9.57 -9.78
C ALA A 183 6.24 8.81 -11.07
N TRP A 184 6.41 7.48 -11.02
CA TRP A 184 6.66 6.66 -12.20
C TRP A 184 5.53 6.71 -13.23
N SER A 185 4.28 6.85 -12.79
CA SER A 185 3.13 6.86 -13.69
C SER A 185 3.11 8.06 -14.66
N SER A 186 3.90 9.11 -14.38
CA SER A 186 4.12 10.22 -15.31
C SER A 186 5.07 9.89 -16.49
N ARG A 187 5.83 8.79 -16.38
CA ARG A 187 6.83 8.40 -17.39
C ARG A 187 6.24 7.42 -18.41
N PRO A 188 6.61 7.50 -19.70
CA PRO A 188 6.06 6.61 -20.74
C PRO A 188 6.18 5.11 -20.41
N ARG A 189 7.27 4.69 -19.78
CA ARG A 189 7.51 3.29 -19.38
C ARG A 189 7.33 3.03 -17.88
N GLY A 190 6.88 4.02 -17.10
CA GLY A 190 6.76 3.87 -15.67
C GLY A 190 5.42 3.25 -15.24
N HIS A 191 5.48 2.14 -14.51
CA HIS A 191 4.34 1.38 -14.02
C HIS A 191 4.61 0.94 -12.57
N ALA A 192 4.44 1.86 -11.62
CA ALA A 192 4.63 1.57 -10.20
C ALA A 192 3.67 0.47 -9.70
N GLY A 193 2.38 0.55 -10.06
CA GLY A 193 1.40 -0.51 -9.78
C GLY A 193 1.73 -1.88 -10.37
N LEU A 194 2.50 -1.96 -11.47
CA LEU A 194 2.99 -3.23 -11.99
C LEU A 194 4.14 -3.77 -11.13
N TRP A 195 5.07 -2.90 -10.74
CA TRP A 195 6.22 -3.26 -9.91
C TRP A 195 5.80 -3.74 -8.52
N ALA A 196 4.98 -2.95 -7.80
CA ALA A 196 4.37 -3.32 -6.53
C ALA A 196 3.73 -4.71 -6.62
N ARG A 197 3.02 -4.92 -7.72
CA ARG A 197 2.27 -6.14 -7.97
C ARG A 197 3.11 -7.37 -8.29
N LEU A 198 4.14 -7.23 -9.11
CA LEU A 198 5.02 -8.34 -9.47
C LEU A 198 5.87 -8.78 -8.29
N ILE A 199 6.41 -7.84 -7.51
CA ILE A 199 7.15 -8.14 -6.27
C ILE A 199 6.29 -9.00 -5.36
N LEU A 200 5.05 -8.56 -5.08
CA LEU A 200 4.09 -9.30 -4.27
C LEU A 200 3.78 -10.69 -4.82
N HIS A 201 3.51 -10.79 -6.12
CA HIS A 201 3.17 -12.07 -6.75
C HIS A 201 4.32 -13.07 -6.65
N PHE A 202 5.54 -12.64 -6.97
CA PHE A 202 6.71 -13.51 -6.91
C PHE A 202 7.12 -13.80 -5.47
N TRP A 203 6.89 -12.89 -4.53
CA TRP A 203 7.19 -13.11 -3.11
C TRP A 203 6.30 -14.20 -2.52
N ALA A 204 4.98 -14.07 -2.69
CA ALA A 204 4.03 -15.10 -2.28
C ALA A 204 4.30 -16.45 -2.99
N SER A 205 4.74 -16.41 -4.25
CA SER A 205 5.06 -17.64 -5.00
C SER A 205 6.36 -18.30 -4.54
N ALA A 206 7.42 -17.54 -4.28
CA ALA A 206 8.68 -18.04 -3.74
C ALA A 206 8.49 -18.66 -2.35
N MET A 207 7.69 -18.02 -1.50
CA MET A 207 7.29 -18.53 -0.19
C MET A 207 6.55 -19.87 -0.33
N ASN A 208 5.51 -19.93 -1.17
CA ASN A 208 4.74 -21.16 -1.39
C ASN A 208 5.60 -22.30 -1.93
N GLN A 209 6.51 -21.99 -2.86
CA GLN A 209 7.42 -22.96 -3.45
C GLN A 209 8.38 -23.54 -2.41
N ASP A 210 8.93 -22.74 -1.49
CA ASP A 210 9.80 -23.28 -0.44
C ASP A 210 9.02 -24.05 0.63
N ALA A 211 7.81 -23.60 0.98
CA ALA A 211 6.96 -24.29 1.94
C ALA A 211 6.62 -25.74 1.52
N VAL A 212 6.39 -25.98 0.22
CA VAL A 212 6.05 -27.30 -0.34
C VAL A 212 7.26 -28.09 -0.84
N ARG A 213 8.46 -27.48 -0.81
CA ARG A 213 9.70 -28.12 -1.27
C ARG A 213 9.99 -29.35 -0.43
N ARG A 214 10.22 -30.48 -1.10
CA ARG A 214 10.70 -31.71 -0.43
C ARG A 214 12.13 -31.48 0.08
N ARG A 215 12.30 -31.56 1.40
CA ARG A 215 13.61 -31.48 2.06
C ARG A 215 14.21 -32.88 2.20
N ARG A 216 15.53 -32.99 2.03
CA ARG A 216 16.24 -34.24 2.27
C ARG A 216 16.25 -34.57 3.78
N PRO A 217 16.43 -35.84 4.17
CA PRO A 217 16.45 -36.22 5.59
C PRO A 217 17.56 -35.54 6.41
N ASP A 218 18.64 -35.11 5.76
CA ASP A 218 19.78 -34.40 6.35
C ASP A 218 19.63 -32.88 6.37
N GLU A 219 18.62 -32.33 5.69
CA GLU A 219 18.33 -30.90 5.71
C GLU A 219 17.62 -30.50 7.03
N PRO A 220 17.89 -29.30 7.55
CA PRO A 220 17.16 -28.80 8.71
C PRO A 220 15.65 -28.69 8.41
N PRO A 221 14.81 -28.71 9.46
CA PRO A 221 13.38 -28.45 9.32
C PRO A 221 13.11 -27.11 8.62
N TYR A 222 11.93 -27.00 8.02
CA TYR A 222 11.51 -25.76 7.38
C TYR A 222 11.47 -24.60 8.38
N VAL A 223 12.19 -23.53 8.05
CA VAL A 223 12.09 -22.22 8.68
C VAL A 223 11.88 -21.19 7.57
N PRO A 224 10.89 -20.29 7.70
CA PRO A 224 10.71 -19.20 6.75
C PRO A 224 11.96 -18.34 6.57
N ASP A 225 12.43 -18.19 5.33
CA ASP A 225 13.48 -17.24 4.93
C ASP A 225 12.87 -16.14 4.04
N THR A 226 12.13 -15.25 4.69
CA THR A 226 11.31 -14.23 4.03
C THR A 226 12.14 -13.22 3.24
N ILE A 227 13.37 -12.92 3.67
CA ILE A 227 14.31 -12.05 2.94
C ILE A 227 14.77 -12.75 1.66
N ALA A 228 15.13 -14.04 1.70
CA ALA A 228 15.50 -14.77 0.49
C ALA A 228 14.32 -14.89 -0.49
N TYR A 229 13.09 -15.04 0.00
CA TYR A 229 11.90 -15.04 -0.85
C TYR A 229 11.68 -13.68 -1.52
N LEU A 230 11.83 -12.59 -0.77
CA LEU A 230 11.71 -11.23 -1.31
C LEU A 230 12.85 -10.92 -2.31
N GLN A 231 14.06 -11.39 -2.06
CA GLN A 231 15.18 -11.28 -3.00
C GLN A 231 14.87 -11.98 -4.32
N ARG A 232 14.39 -13.23 -4.26
CA ARG A 232 13.98 -13.96 -5.46
C ARG A 232 12.85 -13.22 -6.20
N ALA A 233 11.91 -12.64 -5.47
CA ALA A 233 10.82 -11.86 -6.04
C ALA A 233 11.31 -10.60 -6.76
N TYR A 234 12.28 -9.90 -6.18
CA TYR A 234 12.95 -8.76 -6.80
C TYR A 234 13.63 -9.18 -8.11
N ASP A 235 14.46 -10.21 -8.08
CA ASP A 235 15.19 -10.69 -9.26
C ASP A 235 14.23 -11.10 -10.40
N GLN A 236 13.14 -11.81 -10.05
CA GLN A 236 12.11 -12.21 -11.01
C GLN A 236 11.32 -11.02 -11.56
N THR A 237 11.08 -10.00 -10.73
CA THR A 237 10.41 -8.76 -11.18
C THR A 237 11.28 -8.02 -12.18
N VAL A 238 12.57 -7.82 -11.87
CA VAL A 238 13.56 -7.21 -12.77
C VAL A 238 13.61 -7.96 -14.10
N GLN A 239 13.61 -9.30 -14.07
CA GLN A 239 13.60 -10.12 -15.29
C GLN A 239 12.30 -9.95 -16.08
N ALA A 240 11.14 -9.98 -15.42
CA ALA A 240 9.83 -9.87 -16.06
C ALA A 240 9.61 -8.50 -16.72
N THR A 241 10.24 -7.45 -16.20
CA THR A 241 10.10 -6.07 -16.69
C THR A 241 11.24 -5.60 -17.59
N ALA A 242 12.19 -6.47 -17.94
CA ALA A 242 13.36 -6.08 -18.74
C ALA A 242 13.03 -5.75 -20.22
N GLU A 243 12.05 -6.44 -20.81
CA GLU A 243 11.72 -6.29 -22.25
C GLU A 243 10.20 -6.24 -22.52
N PRO A 244 9.66 -5.08 -22.96
CA PRO A 244 10.27 -3.75 -22.90
C PRO A 244 10.62 -3.36 -21.46
N ASP A 245 11.61 -2.48 -21.28
CA ASP A 245 12.06 -1.95 -19.98
C ASP A 245 10.93 -1.18 -19.26
N TRP A 246 10.07 -1.89 -18.53
CA TRP A 246 9.00 -1.32 -17.73
C TRP A 246 9.55 -0.90 -16.37
N GLN A 247 9.52 0.39 -16.09
CA GLN A 247 10.22 0.99 -14.95
C GLN A 247 9.28 1.21 -13.78
N GLY A 248 9.80 1.22 -12.56
CA GLY A 248 9.01 1.41 -11.36
C GLY A 248 9.84 1.16 -10.11
N THR A 249 9.36 1.67 -8.99
CA THR A 249 9.88 1.36 -7.67
C THR A 249 8.73 1.16 -6.71
N THR A 250 8.98 0.40 -5.64
CA THR A 250 7.97 0.09 -4.64
C THR A 250 8.61 -0.22 -3.29
N THR A 251 7.93 0.11 -2.19
CA THR A 251 8.24 -0.46 -0.88
C THR A 251 7.84 -1.94 -0.85
N ALA A 252 8.22 -2.67 0.19
CA ALA A 252 7.73 -4.03 0.40
C ALA A 252 7.58 -4.33 1.89
N THR A 253 6.34 -4.53 2.35
CA THR A 253 6.06 -4.98 3.71
C THR A 253 5.16 -6.20 3.72
N GLY A 254 5.50 -7.20 4.53
CA GLY A 254 4.74 -8.44 4.59
C GLY A 254 4.96 -9.24 5.88
N ALA A 255 3.96 -10.04 6.23
CA ALA A 255 3.98 -10.89 7.41
C ALA A 255 3.60 -12.33 7.05
N GLN A 256 4.54 -13.25 7.25
CA GLN A 256 4.32 -14.69 7.08
C GLN A 256 3.98 -15.34 8.43
N LEU A 257 2.83 -16.01 8.50
CA LEU A 257 2.42 -16.80 9.65
C LEU A 257 3.07 -18.18 9.61
N PHE A 258 3.67 -18.56 10.73
CA PHE A 258 4.22 -19.87 10.96
C PHE A 258 3.96 -20.29 12.42
N TYR A 259 4.61 -21.37 12.86
CA TYR A 259 4.49 -21.87 14.21
C TYR A 259 5.84 -22.36 14.75
N GLU A 260 5.96 -22.38 16.06
CA GLU A 260 7.07 -23.00 16.78
C GLU A 260 6.56 -24.13 17.65
N LEU A 261 7.39 -25.15 17.85
CA LEU A 261 7.14 -26.17 18.87
C LEU A 261 7.65 -25.63 20.20
N LEU A 262 6.81 -25.68 21.22
CA LEU A 262 7.17 -25.28 22.57
C LEU A 262 7.67 -26.49 23.37
N ASP A 263 8.70 -26.27 24.19
CA ASP A 263 9.11 -27.26 25.18
C ASP A 263 8.24 -27.19 26.46
N ASP A 264 8.37 -28.19 27.33
CA ASP A 264 7.61 -28.30 28.58
C ASP A 264 7.81 -27.08 29.51
N ALA A 265 8.98 -26.43 29.45
CA ALA A 265 9.29 -25.27 30.28
C ALA A 265 8.67 -23.98 29.71
N GLU A 266 8.60 -23.86 28.38
CA GLU A 266 7.92 -22.78 27.67
C GLU A 266 6.40 -22.84 27.85
N LEU A 267 5.82 -24.03 27.75
CA LEU A 267 4.40 -24.27 28.06
C LEU A 267 4.04 -23.75 29.46
N ALA A 268 4.90 -24.00 30.44
CA ALA A 268 4.69 -23.59 31.83
C ALA A 268 4.78 -22.07 32.05
N ARG A 269 5.56 -21.34 31.22
CA ARG A 269 5.74 -19.89 31.32
C ARG A 269 4.64 -19.09 30.61
N ASN A 270 4.08 -19.62 29.52
CA ASN A 270 3.14 -18.88 28.68
C ASN A 270 1.70 -18.79 29.24
N GLY A 271 1.43 -19.39 30.40
CA GLY A 271 0.19 -19.16 31.15
C GLY A 271 -1.07 -19.52 30.36
N ALA A 272 -1.06 -20.73 29.78
CA ALA A 272 -1.98 -21.24 28.77
C ALA A 272 -3.45 -20.84 28.95
N THR A 273 -4.00 -20.19 27.93
CA THR A 273 -5.43 -20.28 27.62
C THR A 273 -5.77 -20.71 26.19
N THR A 274 -4.80 -20.92 25.27
CA THR A 274 -5.11 -21.44 23.91
C THR A 274 -4.07 -22.37 23.25
N GLU A 275 -3.04 -22.86 23.95
CA GLU A 275 -2.04 -23.77 23.36
C GLU A 275 -2.39 -25.23 23.66
N ARG A 276 -3.29 -25.82 22.87
CA ARG A 276 -3.75 -27.20 23.13
C ARG A 276 -2.77 -28.32 22.74
N ASP A 277 -1.71 -28.05 21.97
CA ASP A 277 -0.89 -29.11 21.36
C ASP A 277 0.64 -28.84 21.35
N GLY A 278 1.16 -27.95 22.21
CA GLY A 278 2.60 -27.65 22.27
C GLY A 278 3.14 -26.92 21.04
N VAL A 279 2.27 -26.17 20.36
CA VAL A 279 2.62 -25.27 19.24
C VAL A 279 2.21 -23.85 19.60
N ALA A 280 3.00 -22.87 19.17
CA ALA A 280 2.69 -21.44 19.30
C ALA A 280 2.81 -20.73 17.96
N PRO A 281 1.91 -19.77 17.63
CA PRO A 281 1.99 -19.02 16.40
C PRO A 281 3.10 -17.96 16.46
N VAL A 282 3.82 -17.81 15.35
CA VAL A 282 4.87 -16.81 15.19
C VAL A 282 4.76 -16.14 13.84
N LEU A 283 5.01 -14.83 13.80
CA LEU A 283 5.07 -14.04 12.57
C LEU A 283 6.52 -13.78 12.19
N TYR A 284 6.83 -13.98 10.92
CA TYR A 284 8.04 -13.50 10.27
C TYR A 284 7.66 -12.26 9.47
N VAL A 285 7.98 -11.09 10.03
CA VAL A 285 7.65 -9.78 9.46
C VAL A 285 8.85 -9.26 8.71
N THR A 286 8.69 -8.93 7.42
CA THR A 286 9.76 -8.37 6.60
C THR A 286 9.35 -7.01 6.08
N ASN A 287 10.18 -6.00 6.34
CA ASN A 287 9.93 -4.63 5.93
C ASN A 287 11.09 -4.04 5.13
N LEU A 288 10.76 -3.34 4.05
CA LEU A 288 11.65 -2.47 3.30
C LEU A 288 10.87 -1.23 2.85
N GLY A 289 11.26 -0.07 3.36
CA GLY A 289 10.56 1.21 3.14
C GLY A 289 9.78 1.68 4.38
N ASP A 290 8.78 2.52 4.14
CA ASP A 290 7.96 3.20 5.14
C ASP A 290 6.56 2.61 5.33
N SER A 291 6.09 1.74 4.43
CA SER A 291 4.95 0.87 4.70
C SER A 291 5.16 0.03 5.98
N GLN A 292 4.08 -0.42 6.62
CA GLN A 292 4.16 -1.00 7.96
C GLN A 292 3.39 -2.30 8.15
N VAL A 293 3.98 -3.17 8.98
CA VAL A 293 3.24 -4.23 9.66
C VAL A 293 3.04 -3.86 11.12
N MET A 294 1.81 -4.02 11.60
CA MET A 294 1.43 -3.80 12.99
C MET A 294 0.71 -5.04 13.55
N VAL A 295 0.89 -5.29 14.86
CA VAL A 295 0.14 -6.32 15.59
C VAL A 295 -0.61 -5.67 16.74
N VAL A 296 -1.93 -5.80 16.72
CA VAL A 296 -2.83 -5.29 17.77
C VAL A 296 -3.45 -6.47 18.50
N ARG A 297 -3.61 -6.36 19.82
CA ARG A 297 -4.40 -7.30 20.62
C ARG A 297 -5.74 -6.65 20.99
N PRO A 298 -6.84 -6.94 20.28
CA PRO A 298 -8.12 -6.28 20.50
C PRO A 298 -8.69 -6.47 21.91
N SER A 299 -8.37 -7.59 22.57
CA SER A 299 -8.83 -7.88 23.92
C SER A 299 -8.27 -6.95 24.99
N SER A 300 -7.08 -6.37 24.75
CA SER A 300 -6.45 -5.38 25.63
C SER A 300 -6.42 -3.97 25.01
N GLY A 301 -6.68 -3.84 23.71
CA GLY A 301 -6.52 -2.58 22.96
C GLY A 301 -5.07 -2.17 22.74
N GLU A 302 -4.12 -3.09 22.95
CA GLU A 302 -2.68 -2.80 22.94
C GLU A 302 -2.05 -3.02 21.56
N MET A 303 -1.14 -2.12 21.17
CA MET A 303 -0.24 -2.30 20.04
C MET A 303 0.97 -3.14 20.48
N LEU A 304 1.00 -4.42 20.12
CA LEU A 304 2.05 -5.35 20.52
C LEU A 304 3.35 -5.16 19.74
N PHE A 305 3.23 -4.78 18.47
CA PHE A 305 4.37 -4.67 17.56
C PHE A 305 4.06 -3.69 16.43
N LYS A 306 5.10 -3.00 15.96
CA LYS A 306 5.08 -2.10 14.80
C LYS A 306 6.47 -2.14 14.15
N THR A 307 6.54 -2.30 12.83
CA THR A 307 7.80 -2.22 12.10
C THR A 307 8.40 -0.81 12.15
N THR A 308 9.73 -0.72 12.12
CA THR A 308 10.43 0.56 11.98
C THR A 308 10.52 0.93 10.51
N GLU A 309 10.15 2.17 10.18
CA GLU A 309 10.22 2.73 8.83
C GLU A 309 11.67 2.95 8.40
N GLN A 310 11.91 2.92 7.09
CA GLN A 310 13.24 2.99 6.52
C GLN A 310 13.31 4.06 5.44
N TRP A 311 14.22 5.01 5.64
CA TRP A 311 14.35 6.20 4.82
C TRP A 311 15.81 6.37 4.35
N HIS A 312 16.00 6.96 3.17
CA HIS A 312 17.30 7.57 2.82
C HIS A 312 17.37 9.00 3.36
N TRP A 313 16.24 9.72 3.29
CA TRP A 313 15.93 11.01 3.90
C TRP A 313 14.41 11.11 4.02
N PHE A 314 13.90 12.12 4.74
CA PHE A 314 12.46 12.33 4.92
C PHE A 314 11.73 12.35 3.56
N ASP A 315 10.59 11.67 3.48
CA ASP A 315 9.77 11.52 2.25
C ASP A 315 10.50 10.83 1.08
N CYS A 316 11.57 10.09 1.38
CA CYS A 316 12.24 9.21 0.42
C CYS A 316 12.53 7.86 1.07
N PRO A 317 11.55 6.94 1.06
CA PRO A 317 11.72 5.63 1.65
C PRO A 317 12.74 4.81 0.87
N ARG A 318 13.29 3.81 1.56
CA ARG A 318 13.96 2.70 0.87
C ARG A 318 12.94 2.01 -0.04
N GLN A 319 13.37 1.64 -1.24
CA GLN A 319 12.44 1.12 -2.24
C GLN A 319 13.12 0.14 -3.19
N LEU A 320 12.42 -0.88 -3.64
CA LEU A 320 12.89 -1.82 -4.63
C LEU A 320 12.53 -1.35 -6.02
N GLY A 321 13.52 -1.29 -6.93
CA GLY A 321 13.24 -1.23 -8.36
C GLY A 321 14.22 -0.43 -9.18
N THR A 322 13.73 0.17 -10.26
CA THR A 322 14.54 0.83 -11.28
C THR A 322 15.41 1.95 -10.68
N ASN A 323 16.74 1.84 -10.83
CA ASN A 323 17.74 2.79 -10.32
C ASN A 323 17.74 2.97 -8.79
N SER A 324 17.07 2.11 -8.03
CA SER A 324 17.22 2.10 -6.58
C SER A 324 18.53 1.41 -6.18
N PRO A 325 19.28 1.92 -5.19
CA PRO A 325 20.41 1.21 -4.63
C PRO A 325 19.99 0.09 -3.67
N ASP A 326 18.71 0.03 -3.27
CA ASP A 326 18.25 -0.92 -2.26
C ASP A 326 17.99 -2.30 -2.85
N THR A 327 18.38 -3.32 -2.09
CA THR A 327 18.08 -4.72 -2.39
C THR A 327 17.52 -5.41 -1.15
N PRO A 328 16.66 -6.44 -1.31
CA PRO A 328 16.11 -7.15 -0.17
C PRO A 328 17.17 -7.69 0.79
N VAL A 329 18.21 -8.36 0.28
CA VAL A 329 19.28 -8.95 1.13
C VAL A 329 20.06 -7.90 1.92
N GLN A 330 20.26 -6.69 1.39
CA GLN A 330 21.07 -5.67 2.05
C GLN A 330 20.25 -4.77 2.97
N ASN A 331 18.96 -4.57 2.67
CA ASN A 331 18.19 -3.48 3.26
C ASN A 331 16.90 -3.92 3.96
N ALA A 332 16.33 -5.07 3.62
CA ALA A 332 15.13 -5.53 4.30
C ALA A 332 15.44 -5.94 5.75
N VAL A 333 14.53 -5.61 6.65
CA VAL A 333 14.60 -5.98 8.07
C VAL A 333 13.61 -7.10 8.33
N LEU A 334 14.06 -8.14 9.02
CA LEU A 334 13.23 -9.26 9.48
C LEU A 334 13.04 -9.17 11.00
N ASP A 335 11.79 -9.07 11.43
CA ASP A 335 11.39 -9.20 12.82
C ASP A 335 10.59 -10.49 13.03
N LYS A 336 10.89 -11.19 14.13
CA LYS A 336 10.16 -12.38 14.54
C LYS A 336 9.28 -12.05 15.74
N VAL A 337 7.97 -12.17 15.58
CA VAL A 337 6.98 -11.71 16.56
C VAL A 337 6.13 -12.87 17.03
N HIS A 338 6.20 -13.18 18.33
CA HIS A 338 5.30 -14.13 18.97
C HIS A 338 3.92 -13.50 19.15
N ILE A 339 2.88 -14.21 18.70
CA ILE A 339 1.50 -13.75 18.75
C ILE A 339 0.61 -14.80 19.41
N LYS A 340 -0.66 -14.47 19.62
CA LYS A 340 -1.69 -15.37 20.13
C LYS A 340 -2.88 -15.39 19.19
N GLU A 341 -3.68 -16.45 19.26
CA GLU A 341 -4.98 -16.47 18.59
C GLU A 341 -5.83 -15.28 19.03
N GLY A 342 -6.43 -14.59 18.05
CA GLY A 342 -7.21 -13.37 18.27
C GLY A 342 -6.40 -12.08 18.15
N ASP A 343 -5.07 -12.13 18.10
CA ASP A 343 -4.26 -10.98 17.71
C ASP A 343 -4.53 -10.64 16.23
N VAL A 344 -4.55 -9.34 15.91
CA VAL A 344 -4.82 -8.83 14.57
C VAL A 344 -3.52 -8.32 13.97
N VAL A 345 -3.21 -8.82 12.78
CA VAL A 345 -2.03 -8.41 12.00
C VAL A 345 -2.49 -7.51 10.86
N LEU A 346 -1.89 -6.33 10.78
CA LEU A 346 -2.17 -5.32 9.77
C LEU A 346 -0.94 -5.17 8.89
N ALA A 347 -1.13 -5.11 7.56
CA ALA A 347 -0.13 -4.66 6.60
C ALA A 347 -0.70 -3.43 5.90
N LEU A 348 -0.01 -2.29 6.01
CA LEU A 348 -0.53 -0.96 5.70
C LEU A 348 0.49 -0.19 4.83
N SER A 349 0.02 0.53 3.80
CA SER A 349 0.81 1.52 3.04
C SER A 349 0.90 2.86 3.79
N ASP A 350 1.61 3.82 3.19
CA ASP A 350 1.72 5.19 3.70
C ASP A 350 0.34 5.87 3.87
N GLY A 351 -0.62 5.59 2.98
CA GLY A 351 -1.96 6.18 3.00
C GLY A 351 -2.71 6.03 4.31
N VAL A 352 -2.50 4.93 5.04
CA VAL A 352 -3.10 4.77 6.38
C VAL A 352 -2.25 5.41 7.47
N ILE A 353 -0.95 5.14 7.46
CA ILE A 353 -0.04 5.49 8.57
C ILE A 353 0.33 6.97 8.63
N ASP A 354 0.21 7.68 7.51
CA ASP A 354 0.38 9.13 7.42
C ASP A 354 -0.85 9.91 7.88
N ASN A 355 -2.00 9.22 7.96
CA ASN A 355 -3.30 9.80 8.25
C ASN A 355 -3.89 9.39 9.61
N LEU A 356 -3.36 8.34 10.25
CA LEU A 356 -3.81 7.89 11.57
C LEU A 356 -2.62 7.58 12.47
N TRP A 357 -2.65 8.07 13.71
CA TRP A 357 -1.64 7.67 14.70
C TRP A 357 -1.79 6.20 15.09
N SER A 358 -0.70 5.57 15.51
CA SER A 358 -0.72 4.14 15.88
C SER A 358 -1.73 3.78 16.97
N HIS A 359 -2.04 4.71 17.89
CA HIS A 359 -3.06 4.50 18.91
C HIS A 359 -4.48 4.55 18.32
N GLU A 360 -4.75 5.42 17.35
CA GLU A 360 -6.03 5.49 16.65
C GLU A 360 -6.27 4.24 15.80
N ILE A 361 -5.22 3.71 15.15
CA ILE A 361 -5.30 2.45 14.41
C ILE A 361 -5.69 1.31 15.35
N ALA A 362 -5.00 1.17 16.50
CA ALA A 362 -5.30 0.13 17.48
C ALA A 362 -6.73 0.25 18.05
N GLU A 363 -7.16 1.47 18.37
CA GLU A 363 -8.51 1.75 18.86
C GLU A 363 -9.57 1.45 17.79
N ASN A 364 -9.38 1.92 16.55
CA ASN A 364 -10.31 1.69 15.45
C ASN A 364 -10.52 0.19 15.19
N VAL A 365 -9.43 -0.58 15.10
CA VAL A 365 -9.51 -2.03 14.87
C VAL A 365 -10.21 -2.72 16.04
N SER A 366 -9.85 -2.38 17.28
CA SER A 366 -10.46 -2.97 18.47
C SER A 366 -11.97 -2.69 18.55
N ASN A 367 -12.36 -1.42 18.35
CA ASN A 367 -13.75 -0.99 18.37
C ASN A 367 -14.56 -1.60 17.21
N SER A 368 -13.97 -1.72 16.03
CA SER A 368 -14.62 -2.35 14.86
C SER A 368 -14.95 -3.82 15.14
N LEU A 369 -14.05 -4.56 15.79
CA LEU A 369 -14.28 -5.97 16.13
C LEU A 369 -15.30 -6.13 17.26
N GLN A 370 -15.27 -5.26 18.26
CA GLN A 370 -16.30 -5.24 19.31
C GLN A 370 -17.69 -4.97 18.72
N ARG A 371 -17.82 -3.97 17.84
CA ARG A 371 -19.07 -3.66 17.12
C ARG A 371 -19.55 -4.82 16.25
N TRP A 372 -18.62 -5.48 15.55
CA TRP A 372 -18.95 -6.68 14.78
C TRP A 372 -19.51 -7.79 15.66
N GLN A 373 -18.87 -8.08 16.80
CA GLN A 373 -19.31 -9.09 17.77
C GLN A 373 -20.67 -8.75 18.41
N ALA A 374 -20.94 -7.46 18.64
CA ALA A 374 -22.22 -6.97 19.15
C ALA A 374 -23.35 -6.99 18.10
N GLY A 375 -23.05 -7.30 16.83
CA GLY A 375 -24.03 -7.28 15.74
C GLY A 375 -24.39 -5.87 15.26
N GLU A 376 -23.56 -4.88 15.58
CA GLU A 376 -23.76 -3.46 15.22
C GLU A 376 -23.13 -3.08 13.88
N ALA A 377 -22.46 -4.03 13.22
CA ALA A 377 -21.97 -3.87 11.86
C ALA A 377 -23.16 -3.81 10.89
N GLY A 378 -23.67 -2.60 10.63
CA GLY A 378 -24.92 -2.32 9.90
C GLY A 378 -25.08 -3.02 8.55
N LYS A 379 -24.96 -2.30 7.42
CA LYS A 379 -24.92 -2.95 6.10
C LYS A 379 -23.53 -3.57 5.95
N GLY A 380 -23.46 -4.87 5.65
CA GLY A 380 -22.18 -5.59 5.54
C GLY A 380 -21.17 -4.93 4.59
N PRO A 381 -19.87 -5.24 4.73
CA PRO A 381 -18.79 -4.51 4.05
C PRO A 381 -18.98 -4.44 2.53
N ARG A 382 -18.64 -3.29 1.94
CA ARG A 382 -18.76 -3.04 0.50
C ARG A 382 -17.85 -3.95 -0.32
N TYR A 383 -16.69 -4.28 0.25
CA TYR A 383 -15.77 -5.27 -0.29
C TYR A 383 -15.87 -6.58 0.50
N ARG A 384 -16.54 -7.57 -0.08
CA ARG A 384 -16.47 -8.94 0.40
C ARG A 384 -15.43 -9.71 -0.42
N ALA A 385 -14.15 -9.56 -0.06
CA ALA A 385 -13.18 -10.57 -0.43
C ALA A 385 -13.70 -11.90 0.15
N LYS A 386 -13.94 -12.92 -0.68
CA LYS A 386 -14.37 -14.24 -0.22
C LYS A 386 -13.20 -15.01 0.39
N THR A 387 -12.42 -14.38 1.24
CA THR A 387 -11.34 -15.00 2.00
C THR A 387 -11.93 -15.69 3.23
N GLY A 388 -12.56 -16.85 3.04
CA GLY A 388 -12.81 -17.91 4.06
C GLY A 388 -13.37 -17.59 5.45
N GLY A 389 -13.65 -16.34 5.80
CA GLY A 389 -13.79 -15.83 7.15
C GLY A 389 -15.19 -15.36 7.52
N SER A 390 -15.36 -15.05 8.80
CA SER A 390 -16.61 -14.54 9.40
C SER A 390 -17.08 -13.22 8.78
N GLY A 391 -16.16 -12.46 8.15
CA GLY A 391 -16.41 -11.13 7.60
C GLY A 391 -15.96 -10.00 8.54
N ALA A 392 -15.61 -10.33 9.79
CA ALA A 392 -15.12 -9.37 10.79
C ALA A 392 -13.88 -8.62 10.31
N MET A 393 -12.92 -9.32 9.70
CA MET A 393 -11.68 -8.72 9.22
C MET A 393 -11.92 -7.78 8.03
N ALA A 394 -12.86 -8.11 7.15
CA ALA A 394 -13.23 -7.22 6.04
C ALA A 394 -13.92 -5.95 6.57
N PHE A 395 -14.76 -6.07 7.59
CA PHE A 395 -15.38 -4.92 8.27
C PHE A 395 -14.34 -4.03 8.96
N ALA A 396 -13.43 -4.62 9.75
CA ALA A 396 -12.37 -3.86 10.41
C ALA A 396 -11.44 -3.16 9.41
N ALA A 397 -11.05 -3.84 8.32
CA ALA A 397 -10.26 -3.23 7.25
C ALA A 397 -11.00 -2.07 6.57
N GLU A 398 -12.31 -2.19 6.34
CA GLU A 398 -13.11 -1.11 5.75
C GLU A 398 -13.24 0.08 6.68
N GLU A 399 -13.54 -0.12 7.97
CA GLU A 399 -13.66 0.97 8.94
C GLU A 399 -12.32 1.70 9.15
N LEU A 400 -11.20 0.96 9.14
CA LEU A 400 -9.87 1.56 9.24
C LEU A 400 -9.53 2.41 8.02
N MET A 401 -9.72 1.87 6.81
CA MET A 401 -9.51 2.61 5.57
C MET A 401 -10.41 3.86 5.50
N LEU A 402 -11.68 3.74 5.92
CA LEU A 402 -12.59 4.89 5.91
C LEU A 402 -12.18 5.98 6.90
N ALA A 403 -11.60 5.61 8.04
CA ALA A 403 -11.04 6.56 8.99
C ALA A 403 -9.83 7.29 8.40
N ALA A 404 -8.87 6.56 7.81
CA ALA A 404 -7.70 7.15 7.16
C ALA A 404 -8.10 8.08 6.01
N LYS A 405 -8.95 7.60 5.11
CA LYS A 405 -9.49 8.37 3.99
C LYS A 405 -10.16 9.67 4.43
N LYS A 406 -10.87 9.66 5.57
CA LYS A 406 -11.53 10.86 6.07
C LYS A 406 -10.51 11.95 6.40
N ILE A 407 -9.40 11.58 7.04
CA ILE A 407 -8.30 12.50 7.37
C ILE A 407 -7.57 12.92 6.10
N ALA A 408 -7.26 11.97 5.21
CA ALA A 408 -6.58 12.23 3.94
C ALA A 408 -7.29 13.23 3.02
N LEU A 409 -8.63 13.28 3.08
CA LEU A 409 -9.45 14.17 2.25
C LEU A 409 -9.77 15.52 2.92
N ASP A 410 -9.36 15.73 4.18
CA ASP A 410 -9.57 16.98 4.91
C ASP A 410 -8.28 17.82 4.91
N PRO A 411 -8.22 18.92 4.14
CA PRO A 411 -7.03 19.79 4.08
C PRO A 411 -6.65 20.43 5.42
N PHE A 412 -7.55 20.43 6.40
CA PHE A 412 -7.34 21.04 7.70
C PHE A 412 -7.12 20.02 8.83
N ALA A 413 -7.15 18.73 8.53
CA ALA A 413 -6.91 17.72 9.54
C ALA A 413 -5.43 17.70 9.94
N GLU A 414 -5.18 17.54 11.23
CA GLU A 414 -3.85 17.19 11.74
C GLU A 414 -3.60 15.71 11.45
N SER A 415 -2.38 15.39 11.03
CA SER A 415 -2.00 14.02 10.71
C SER A 415 -0.55 13.72 11.13
N PRO A 416 -0.20 12.44 11.35
CA PRO A 416 1.18 12.03 11.61
C PRO A 416 2.18 12.55 10.58
N PHE A 417 1.83 12.57 9.29
CA PHE A 417 2.69 13.12 8.25
C PHE A 417 2.94 14.62 8.46
N MET A 418 1.88 15.39 8.71
CA MET A 418 2.00 16.84 8.92
C MET A 418 2.91 17.16 10.13
N GLU A 419 2.76 16.41 11.23
CA GLU A 419 3.61 16.54 12.41
C GLU A 419 5.09 16.33 12.06
N ARG A 420 5.42 15.24 11.34
CA ARG A 420 6.79 14.93 10.93
C ARG A 420 7.36 15.93 9.93
N ALA A 421 6.56 16.39 8.97
CA ALA A 421 6.97 17.39 8.00
C ALA A 421 7.39 18.71 8.68
N ILE A 422 6.67 19.11 9.74
CA ILE A 422 7.03 20.27 10.56
C ILE A 422 8.32 20.03 11.33
N GLU A 423 8.50 18.85 11.94
CA GLU A 423 9.72 18.50 12.69
C GLU A 423 10.98 18.53 11.81
N GLU A 424 10.85 18.11 10.55
CA GLU A 424 11.92 18.15 9.54
C GLU A 424 12.13 19.54 8.91
N GLY A 425 11.34 20.54 9.34
CA GLY A 425 11.49 21.93 8.93
C GLY A 425 10.93 22.25 7.54
N LEU A 426 10.03 21.40 7.02
CA LEU A 426 9.29 21.69 5.79
C LEU A 426 8.09 22.60 6.09
N PRO A 427 7.80 23.60 5.24
CA PRO A 427 6.63 24.46 5.42
C PRO A 427 5.35 23.66 5.13
N SER A 428 4.63 23.23 6.17
CA SER A 428 3.33 22.55 6.02
C SER A 428 2.17 23.53 6.12
N GLU A 429 1.41 23.73 5.04
CA GLU A 429 0.01 24.14 5.12
C GLU A 429 -0.85 22.90 4.81
N GLY A 430 -1.45 22.30 5.85
CA GLY A 430 -2.42 21.19 5.74
C GLY A 430 -1.84 19.79 5.55
N ALA A 431 -2.65 18.76 5.82
CA ALA A 431 -2.36 17.37 5.48
C ALA A 431 -1.95 17.25 4.01
N GLN A 432 -1.00 16.37 3.70
CA GLN A 432 -0.30 16.25 2.43
C GLN A 432 -1.22 16.36 1.20
N VAL A 433 -1.26 17.55 0.58
CA VAL A 433 -1.99 17.76 -0.67
C VAL A 433 -1.26 17.04 -1.84
N ASP A 434 0.01 16.69 -1.65
CA ASP A 434 0.88 16.02 -2.63
C ASP A 434 1.22 14.57 -2.26
N GLY A 435 0.24 13.65 -2.36
CA GLY A 435 0.48 12.20 -2.43
C GLY A 435 -0.30 11.42 -1.37
N VAL A 436 -1.23 10.56 -1.77
CA VAL A 436 -1.90 9.58 -0.89
C VAL A 436 -2.31 8.39 -1.75
N GLU A 437 -1.90 7.17 -1.41
CA GLU A 437 -2.37 5.89 -1.96
C GLU A 437 -2.73 4.93 -0.79
N ASP A 438 -4.01 4.47 -0.70
CA ASP A 438 -4.52 3.56 0.37
C ASP A 438 -4.79 2.12 -0.10
#